data_AF-A0A6C0IS94-F1
#
_entry.id   AF-A0A6C0IS94-F1
#
_cell.length_a   1.000
_cell.length_b   1.000
_cell.length_c   1.000
_cell.angle_alpha   90.00
_cell.angle_beta   90.00
_cell.angle_gamma   90.00
#
_symmetry.space_group_name_H-M   'P 1'
#
loop_
_entity.id
_entity.type
_entity.pdbx_description
1 polymer ?
#
loop_
_entity_poly.entity_id
_entity_poly.type
_entity_poly.pdbx_seq_one_letter_code
_entity_poly.pdbx_strand_id
1 'polypeptide(L)'
;MNSNANLANNTPIINKNGLPNYKKYVSSTSLNCEDYLCKLYIENKDNNKLLLENKGSSSKKISDQEFCIPKYNEYFYLNKNNYTIPQLKSIAKEYKLKIGGNKQQLTTRIVTFLFFSNKATKLQSVARLYLQKKYNSFHGPAFKNRSICVNTFDFLSMEDLVDIPYYQFFSYKDNDDGLIYGFDLLSLYKLLYKSSGPIKNPFNTKPLTSDILTNFRSLIRISRLFKMPIVTEIKDDPPIVNTLNQEHAIETRTTQLFHNIDLLGNYSQSSWFMSLNRSQLNKMMRELIDIWQYRAPLSLETKRAICPPSGSPFTNFSMTYIQTLDNFNDVRSQVLNVLEKFINTGIDRDSKALGAFYVLGALTLVNNDAAQALPWLFQAVCYI
;
A
#
# COMPACT_ATOMS: atom_id res chain seq x y z
N MET A 1 -77.99 1.99 10.31
CA MET A 1 -77.14 3.15 10.64
C MET A 1 -75.82 2.98 9.91
N ASN A 2 -75.58 3.88 8.96
CA ASN A 2 -74.39 4.03 8.11
C ASN A 2 -73.09 4.10 8.96
N SER A 3 -71.87 3.82 8.49
CA SER A 3 -71.30 3.98 7.14
C SER A 3 -69.89 3.36 7.07
N ASN A 4 -69.59 2.73 5.94
CA ASN A 4 -68.30 2.63 5.20
C ASN A 4 -66.97 2.90 5.94
N ALA A 5 -66.13 1.87 6.02
CA ALA A 5 -64.68 2.02 6.16
C ALA A 5 -64.00 1.68 4.82
N ASN A 6 -63.51 2.72 4.16
CA ASN A 6 -62.84 2.72 2.87
C ASN A 6 -61.56 1.86 2.86
N LEU A 7 -61.38 1.10 1.78
CA LEU A 7 -60.06 0.72 1.26
C LEU A 7 -59.28 1.99 0.93
N ALA A 8 -58.13 2.19 1.58
CA ALA A 8 -57.14 3.18 1.17
C ALA A 8 -55.86 2.46 0.72
N ASN A 9 -55.62 2.54 -0.58
CA ASN A 9 -54.40 2.13 -1.28
C ASN A 9 -53.18 2.83 -0.67
N ASN A 10 -52.19 2.07 -0.20
CA ASN A 10 -50.89 2.59 0.20
C ASN A 10 -49.87 2.45 -0.94
N THR A 11 -49.87 3.42 -1.85
CA THR A 11 -48.75 3.67 -2.76
C THR A 11 -47.64 4.44 -2.03
N PRO A 12 -46.35 4.13 -2.24
CA PRO A 12 -45.25 4.81 -1.55
C PRO A 12 -45.04 6.23 -2.07
N ILE A 13 -44.97 7.20 -1.14
CA ILE A 13 -44.66 8.60 -1.45
C ILE A 13 -43.14 8.75 -1.62
N ILE A 14 -42.73 9.11 -2.83
CA ILE A 14 -41.33 9.34 -3.27
C ILE A 14 -40.90 10.76 -2.86
N ASN A 15 -39.66 10.97 -2.39
CA ASN A 15 -39.16 12.32 -2.12
C ASN A 15 -38.76 13.04 -3.44
N LYS A 16 -38.50 14.36 -3.40
CA LYS A 16 -38.14 15.18 -4.57
C LYS A 16 -36.91 14.71 -5.38
N ASN A 17 -36.16 13.71 -4.90
CA ASN A 17 -34.98 13.14 -5.55
C ASN A 17 -35.13 11.64 -5.91
N GLY A 18 -36.35 11.08 -5.91
CA GLY A 18 -36.57 9.73 -6.45
C GLY A 18 -36.12 8.55 -5.56
N LEU A 19 -35.69 8.81 -4.31
CA LEU A 19 -35.25 7.76 -3.38
C LEU A 19 -36.30 7.50 -2.28
N PRO A 20 -36.54 6.24 -1.88
CA PRO A 20 -37.49 5.92 -0.81
C PRO A 20 -37.04 6.55 0.52
N ASN A 21 -37.95 7.28 1.17
CA ASN A 21 -37.66 7.96 2.43
C ASN A 21 -37.83 7.01 3.63
N TYR A 22 -36.76 6.32 4.02
CA TYR A 22 -36.77 5.33 5.11
C TYR A 22 -36.88 5.94 6.53
N LYS A 23 -36.98 7.26 6.70
CA LYS A 23 -36.88 7.91 8.02
C LYS A 23 -38.17 7.98 8.86
N LYS A 24 -39.26 7.32 8.47
CA LYS A 24 -40.54 7.39 9.22
C LYS A 24 -41.21 6.05 9.57
N TYR A 25 -40.42 4.98 9.73
CA TYR A 25 -40.87 3.72 10.33
C TYR A 25 -40.22 3.48 11.70
N VAL A 26 -40.42 4.40 12.64
CA VAL A 26 -40.10 4.16 14.05
C VAL A 26 -41.25 4.69 14.90
N SER A 27 -42.31 3.90 15.04
CA SER A 27 -43.28 4.05 16.14
C SER A 27 -44.02 2.74 16.39
N SER A 28 -43.31 1.75 16.91
CA SER A 28 -43.85 0.72 17.80
C SER A 28 -42.65 0.11 18.52
N THR A 29 -42.66 0.16 19.84
CA THR A 29 -41.77 -0.54 20.80
C THR A 29 -40.48 -1.10 20.20
N SER A 30 -39.34 -0.48 20.51
CA SER A 30 -38.01 -0.99 20.13
C SER A 30 -37.80 -2.40 20.70
N LEU A 31 -38.26 -3.42 19.99
CA LEU A 31 -37.91 -4.80 20.28
C LEU A 31 -36.39 -4.89 20.15
N ASN A 32 -35.73 -5.43 21.17
CA ASN A 32 -34.32 -5.81 21.05
C ASN A 32 -34.18 -6.78 19.88
N CYS A 33 -33.06 -6.72 19.15
CA CYS A 33 -32.79 -7.59 17.99
C CYS A 33 -33.00 -9.08 18.31
N GLU A 34 -32.67 -9.52 19.53
CA GLU A 34 -32.93 -10.89 19.98
C GLU A 34 -34.43 -11.24 19.98
N ASP A 35 -35.26 -10.35 20.52
CA ASP A 35 -36.71 -10.57 20.62
C ASP A 35 -37.36 -10.55 19.23
N TYR A 36 -36.87 -9.69 18.33
CA TYR A 36 -37.31 -9.63 16.94
C TYR A 36 -36.97 -10.92 16.18
N LEU A 37 -35.74 -11.44 16.33
CA LEU A 37 -35.33 -12.70 15.70
C LEU A 37 -36.12 -13.89 16.25
N CYS A 38 -36.38 -13.94 17.56
CA CYS A 38 -37.20 -14.98 18.17
C CYS A 38 -38.63 -14.95 17.60
N LYS A 39 -39.21 -13.76 17.46
CA LYS A 39 -40.53 -13.57 16.84
C LYS A 39 -40.55 -14.06 15.39
N LEU A 40 -39.57 -13.68 14.58
CA LEU A 40 -39.45 -14.16 13.19
C LEU A 40 -39.32 -15.68 13.12
N TYR A 41 -38.54 -16.30 14.02
CA TYR A 41 -38.42 -17.76 14.04
C TYR A 41 -39.75 -18.44 14.37
N ILE A 42 -40.50 -17.93 15.36
CA ILE A 42 -41.81 -18.45 15.73
C ILE A 42 -42.82 -18.29 14.59
N GLU A 43 -42.91 -17.09 14.00
CA GLU A 43 -43.82 -16.82 12.87
C GLU A 43 -43.49 -17.70 11.64
N ASN A 44 -42.20 -17.94 11.36
CA ASN A 44 -41.80 -18.84 10.27
C ASN A 44 -42.03 -20.32 10.60
N LYS A 45 -41.96 -20.70 11.87
CA LYS A 45 -42.27 -22.05 12.33
C LYS A 45 -43.76 -22.38 12.19
N ASP A 46 -44.63 -21.41 12.47
CA ASP A 46 -46.07 -21.58 12.36
C ASP A 46 -46.54 -21.56 10.89
N ASN A 47 -45.86 -20.80 10.02
CA ASN A 47 -46.18 -20.72 8.59
C ASN A 47 -45.57 -21.85 7.73
N ASN A 48 -44.48 -22.50 8.17
CA ASN A 48 -43.86 -23.62 7.46
C ASN A 48 -43.98 -24.92 8.24
N LYS A 49 -44.89 -25.80 7.79
CA LYS A 49 -44.98 -27.24 8.13
C LYS A 49 -43.68 -28.03 7.86
N LEU A 50 -42.62 -27.38 7.36
CA LEU A 50 -41.32 -27.93 6.92
C LEU A 50 -40.20 -27.87 7.98
N LEU A 51 -40.40 -27.26 9.15
CA LEU A 51 -39.36 -27.18 10.21
C LEU A 51 -39.61 -28.10 11.42
N LEU A 52 -40.72 -28.83 11.40
CA LEU A 52 -41.09 -29.79 12.43
C LEU A 52 -41.48 -31.11 11.78
N GLU A 53 -40.49 -31.88 11.33
CA GLU A 53 -40.69 -33.32 11.34
C GLU A 53 -40.79 -33.76 12.82
N ASN A 54 -42.03 -33.94 13.24
CA ASN A 54 -42.50 -34.82 14.29
C ASN A 54 -41.80 -34.71 15.65
N LYS A 55 -42.49 -34.11 16.64
CA LYS A 55 -42.42 -34.63 18.00
C LYS A 55 -42.99 -36.06 17.99
N GLY A 56 -42.18 -37.01 17.54
CA GLY A 56 -42.42 -38.43 17.76
C GLY A 56 -42.38 -38.69 19.27
N SER A 57 -43.30 -39.54 19.73
CA SER A 57 -43.46 -39.92 21.13
C SER A 57 -42.12 -40.39 21.74
N SER A 58 -41.86 -39.91 22.95
CA SER A 58 -40.63 -40.08 23.76
C SER A 58 -39.40 -39.24 23.36
N SER A 59 -39.37 -37.97 23.79
CA SER A 59 -38.12 -37.19 23.77
C SER A 59 -37.13 -37.79 24.79
N LYS A 60 -36.05 -38.41 24.32
CA LYS A 60 -34.99 -38.94 25.21
C LYS A 60 -34.36 -37.76 25.98
N LYS A 61 -34.28 -37.89 27.31
CA LYS A 61 -33.54 -36.95 28.16
C LYS A 61 -32.05 -37.20 27.93
N ILE A 62 -31.30 -36.16 27.59
CA ILE A 62 -29.85 -36.27 27.37
C ILE A 62 -29.17 -36.43 28.73
N SER A 63 -28.38 -37.51 28.86
CA SER A 63 -27.50 -37.71 30.01
C SER A 63 -26.30 -36.76 29.92
N ASP A 64 -25.67 -36.48 31.06
CA ASP A 64 -24.50 -35.57 31.07
C ASP A 64 -23.29 -36.17 30.32
N GLN A 65 -23.25 -37.49 30.15
CA GLN A 65 -22.24 -38.19 29.34
C GLN A 65 -22.49 -38.03 27.82
N GLU A 66 -23.75 -37.91 27.41
CA GLU A 66 -24.15 -37.69 26.00
C GLU A 66 -24.20 -36.18 25.63
N PHE A 67 -23.93 -35.28 26.59
CA PHE A 67 -24.07 -33.85 26.39
C PHE A 67 -22.90 -33.25 25.60
N CYS A 68 -23.21 -32.72 24.43
CA CYS A 68 -22.33 -31.88 23.63
C CYS A 68 -23.02 -30.56 23.26
N ILE A 69 -22.23 -29.51 23.01
CA ILE A 69 -22.75 -28.23 22.54
C ILE A 69 -23.09 -28.34 21.04
N PRO A 70 -24.37 -28.16 20.64
CA PRO A 70 -24.77 -28.31 19.24
C PRO A 70 -24.18 -27.24 18.34
N LYS A 71 -23.68 -27.62 17.17
CA LYS A 71 -23.22 -26.69 16.13
C LYS A 71 -24.39 -25.98 15.43
N TYR A 72 -24.11 -24.98 14.59
CA TYR A 72 -25.15 -24.21 13.89
C TYR A 72 -26.06 -25.07 13.01
N ASN A 73 -25.52 -26.07 12.31
CA ASN A 73 -26.29 -26.99 11.46
C ASN A 73 -27.12 -28.00 12.26
N GLU A 74 -26.87 -28.14 13.56
CA GLU A 74 -27.46 -29.12 14.48
C GLU A 74 -28.59 -28.52 15.34
N TYR A 75 -29.07 -27.33 14.99
CA TYR A 75 -30.11 -26.59 15.71
C TYR A 75 -31.40 -27.40 15.97
N PHE A 76 -31.70 -28.41 15.14
CA PHE A 76 -32.87 -29.27 15.26
C PHE A 76 -32.81 -30.22 16.48
N TYR A 77 -31.61 -30.56 16.99
CA TYR A 77 -31.49 -31.45 18.15
C TYR A 77 -32.10 -30.85 19.43
N LEU A 78 -32.07 -29.53 19.58
CA LEU A 78 -32.69 -28.81 20.69
C LEU A 78 -34.23 -28.90 20.71
N ASN A 79 -34.84 -29.15 19.55
CA ASN A 79 -36.27 -29.38 19.42
C ASN A 79 -36.63 -30.87 19.58
N LYS A 80 -35.70 -31.78 19.27
CA LYS A 80 -35.88 -33.24 19.31
C LYS A 80 -35.63 -33.85 20.69
N ASN A 81 -34.65 -33.33 21.42
CA ASN A 81 -34.19 -33.89 22.70
C ASN A 81 -34.57 -33.01 23.89
N ASN A 82 -34.67 -33.62 25.08
CA ASN A 82 -35.05 -32.91 26.29
C ASN A 82 -33.82 -32.53 27.15
N TYR A 83 -33.34 -31.30 26.96
CA TYR A 83 -32.18 -30.75 27.70
C TYR A 83 -32.56 -30.24 29.09
N THR A 84 -31.66 -30.35 30.06
CA THR A 84 -31.83 -29.75 31.39
C THR A 84 -31.52 -28.25 31.37
N ILE A 85 -32.00 -27.48 32.36
CA ILE A 85 -31.70 -26.04 32.45
C ILE A 85 -30.19 -25.79 32.55
N PRO A 86 -29.40 -26.52 33.37
CA PRO A 86 -27.95 -26.38 33.39
C PRO A 86 -27.32 -26.58 32.01
N GLN A 87 -27.71 -27.64 31.27
CA GLN A 87 -27.23 -27.91 29.93
C GLN A 87 -27.56 -26.77 28.95
N LEU A 88 -28.79 -26.25 28.98
CA LEU A 88 -29.19 -25.10 28.15
C LEU A 88 -28.42 -23.83 28.51
N LYS A 89 -28.16 -23.59 29.81
CA LYS A 89 -27.34 -22.45 30.26
C LYS A 89 -25.89 -22.58 29.79
N SER A 90 -25.33 -23.79 29.78
CA SER A 90 -23.98 -24.05 29.23
C SER A 90 -23.92 -23.75 27.73
N ILE A 91 -24.91 -24.19 26.94
CA ILE A 91 -24.98 -23.88 25.51
C ILE A 91 -25.13 -22.37 25.28
N ALA A 92 -26.02 -21.70 26.01
CA ALA A 92 -26.20 -20.26 25.91
C ALA A 92 -24.90 -19.50 26.23
N LYS A 93 -24.15 -19.95 27.24
CA LYS A 93 -22.87 -19.35 27.63
C LYS A 93 -21.81 -19.46 26.53
N GLU A 94 -21.68 -20.63 25.91
CA GLU A 94 -20.73 -20.86 24.81
C GLU A 94 -20.96 -19.86 23.66
N TYR A 95 -22.21 -19.68 23.26
CA TYR A 95 -22.60 -18.77 22.20
C TYR A 95 -22.77 -17.31 22.65
N LYS A 96 -22.39 -16.99 23.90
CA LYS A 96 -22.47 -15.64 24.48
C LYS A 96 -23.88 -15.05 24.47
N LEU A 97 -24.90 -15.90 24.61
CA LEU A 97 -26.31 -15.53 24.67
C LEU A 97 -26.75 -15.26 26.11
N LYS A 98 -27.84 -14.51 26.28
CA LYS A 98 -28.48 -14.29 27.59
C LYS A 98 -28.91 -15.62 28.24
N ILE A 99 -28.41 -15.87 29.45
CA ILE A 99 -28.58 -17.11 30.24
C ILE A 99 -29.86 -17.10 31.12
N GLY A 100 -30.45 -15.92 31.33
CA GLY A 100 -31.68 -15.78 32.11
C GLY A 100 -32.95 -16.22 31.37
N GLY A 101 -33.99 -16.58 32.14
CA GLY A 101 -35.33 -16.91 31.64
C GLY A 101 -35.79 -18.32 32.00
N ASN A 102 -37.03 -18.63 31.62
CA ASN A 102 -37.57 -19.98 31.75
C ASN A 102 -36.96 -20.93 30.68
N LYS A 103 -37.18 -22.24 30.85
CA LYS A 103 -36.61 -23.26 29.96
C LYS A 103 -37.00 -23.04 28.49
N GLN A 104 -38.26 -22.70 28.22
CA GLN A 104 -38.73 -22.44 26.85
C GLN A 104 -38.05 -21.22 26.23
N GLN A 105 -37.92 -20.12 26.97
CA GLN A 105 -37.24 -18.91 26.52
C GLN A 105 -35.78 -19.18 26.16
N LEU A 106 -35.08 -19.97 27.00
CA LEU A 106 -33.71 -20.40 26.72
C LEU A 106 -33.63 -21.27 25.47
N THR A 107 -34.47 -22.29 25.36
CA THR A 107 -34.52 -23.16 24.17
C THR A 107 -34.80 -22.36 22.90
N THR A 108 -35.83 -21.51 22.90
CA THR A 108 -36.19 -20.68 21.75
C THR A 108 -35.05 -19.75 21.34
N ARG A 109 -34.39 -19.09 22.30
CA ARG A 109 -33.26 -18.19 22.02
C ARG A 109 -32.10 -18.93 21.36
N ILE A 110 -31.70 -20.07 21.92
CA ILE A 110 -30.59 -20.87 21.38
C ILE A 110 -30.94 -21.39 19.99
N VAL A 111 -32.12 -21.99 19.81
CA VAL A 111 -32.55 -22.54 18.51
C VAL A 111 -32.59 -21.45 17.44
N THR A 112 -33.17 -20.29 17.79
CA THR A 112 -33.24 -19.12 16.90
C THR A 112 -31.85 -18.69 16.45
N PHE A 113 -30.93 -18.53 17.41
CA PHE A 113 -29.55 -18.13 17.13
C PHE A 113 -28.83 -19.14 16.23
N LEU A 114 -28.89 -20.44 16.55
CA LEU A 114 -28.23 -21.48 15.75
C LEU A 114 -28.82 -21.57 14.33
N PHE A 115 -30.15 -21.48 14.22
CA PHE A 115 -30.85 -21.48 12.93
C PHE A 115 -30.40 -20.33 12.04
N PHE A 116 -30.49 -19.09 12.53
CA PHE A 116 -30.09 -17.92 11.75
C PHE A 116 -28.58 -17.91 11.47
N SER A 117 -27.75 -18.38 12.39
CA SER A 117 -26.31 -18.54 12.17
C SER A 117 -26.00 -19.54 11.06
N ASN A 118 -26.75 -20.65 10.98
CA ASN A 118 -26.63 -21.62 9.88
C ASN A 118 -27.07 -21.01 8.53
N LYS A 119 -28.14 -20.22 8.50
CA LYS A 119 -28.55 -19.52 7.27
C LYS A 119 -27.53 -18.43 6.87
N ALA A 120 -27.04 -17.67 7.83
CA ALA A 120 -26.02 -16.65 7.62
C ALA A 120 -24.71 -17.24 7.08
N THR A 121 -24.24 -18.36 7.63
CA THR A 121 -23.03 -19.03 7.15
C THR A 121 -23.16 -19.51 5.70
N LYS A 122 -24.34 -19.99 5.29
CA LYS A 122 -24.64 -20.32 3.88
C LYS A 122 -24.64 -19.09 2.98
N LEU A 123 -25.19 -17.97 3.42
CA LEU A 123 -25.14 -16.71 2.64
C LEU A 123 -23.70 -16.20 2.52
N GLN A 124 -22.96 -16.22 3.62
CA GLN A 124 -21.56 -15.81 3.66
C GLN A 124 -20.67 -16.68 2.78
N SER A 125 -20.96 -17.98 2.62
CA SER A 125 -20.18 -18.84 1.72
C SER A 125 -20.35 -18.44 0.25
N VAL A 126 -21.57 -18.05 -0.15
CA VAL A 126 -21.84 -17.49 -1.49
C VAL A 126 -21.07 -16.18 -1.70
N ALA A 127 -21.09 -15.28 -0.71
CA ALA A 127 -20.34 -14.03 -0.77
C ALA A 127 -18.82 -14.26 -0.86
N ARG A 128 -18.27 -15.18 -0.04
CA ARG A 128 -16.85 -15.59 -0.11
C ARG A 128 -16.49 -16.17 -1.48
N LEU A 129 -17.35 -17.01 -2.05
CA LEU A 129 -17.15 -17.58 -3.38
C LEU A 129 -17.13 -16.48 -4.46
N TYR A 130 -18.05 -15.51 -4.39
CA TYR A 130 -18.05 -14.37 -5.31
C TYR A 130 -16.75 -13.57 -5.23
N LEU A 131 -16.28 -13.25 -4.03
CA LEU A 131 -15.01 -12.55 -3.81
C LEU A 131 -13.82 -13.36 -4.34
N GLN A 132 -13.79 -14.68 -4.10
CA GLN A 132 -12.73 -15.55 -4.62
C GLN A 132 -12.72 -15.59 -6.15
N LYS A 133 -13.90 -15.65 -6.79
CA LYS A 133 -14.00 -15.59 -8.25
C LYS A 133 -13.49 -14.26 -8.80
N LYS A 134 -13.84 -13.15 -8.14
CA LYS A 134 -13.33 -11.82 -8.50
C LYS A 134 -11.82 -11.71 -8.33
N TYR A 135 -11.29 -12.20 -7.20
CA TYR A 135 -9.85 -12.28 -6.96
C TYR A 135 -9.12 -13.00 -8.09
N ASN A 136 -9.55 -14.21 -8.42
CA ASN A 136 -8.96 -14.99 -9.52
C ASN A 136 -9.06 -14.26 -10.87
N SER A 137 -10.17 -13.54 -11.12
CA SER A 137 -10.31 -12.77 -12.36
C SER A 137 -9.39 -11.55 -12.44
N PHE A 138 -9.07 -10.93 -11.30
CA PHE A 138 -8.19 -9.75 -11.26
C PHE A 138 -6.72 -10.09 -11.49
N HIS A 139 -6.29 -11.33 -11.25
CA HIS A 139 -4.98 -11.82 -11.70
C HIS A 139 -4.86 -11.91 -13.23
N GLY A 140 -5.98 -11.86 -13.94
CA GLY A 140 -6.02 -11.84 -15.40
C GLY A 140 -6.04 -13.22 -16.07
N PRO A 141 -5.95 -13.25 -17.41
CA PRO A 141 -6.25 -14.43 -18.22
C PRO A 141 -5.24 -15.56 -18.03
N ALA A 142 -3.98 -15.26 -17.71
CA ALA A 142 -2.91 -16.25 -17.54
C ALA A 142 -2.79 -16.78 -16.11
N PHE A 143 -3.70 -16.41 -15.20
CA PHE A 143 -3.61 -16.83 -13.79
C PHE A 143 -3.57 -18.35 -13.61
N LYS A 144 -4.37 -19.08 -14.39
CA LYS A 144 -4.42 -20.56 -14.33
C LYS A 144 -3.42 -21.25 -15.24
N ASN A 145 -3.08 -20.61 -16.35
CA ASN A 145 -2.13 -21.14 -17.32
C ASN A 145 -1.21 -20.01 -17.78
N ARG A 146 0.04 -20.05 -17.32
CA ARG A 146 1.04 -19.02 -17.62
C ARG A 146 1.65 -19.16 -19.02
N SER A 147 1.51 -20.33 -19.64
CA SER A 147 2.08 -20.61 -20.96
C SER A 147 1.42 -19.81 -22.10
N ILE A 148 0.30 -19.14 -21.83
CA ILE A 148 -0.39 -18.29 -22.81
C ILE A 148 0.23 -16.88 -22.89
N CYS A 149 1.13 -16.54 -21.96
CA CYS A 149 1.87 -15.29 -22.00
C CYS A 149 2.89 -15.33 -23.15
N VAL A 150 3.11 -14.19 -23.79
CA VAL A 150 4.13 -14.03 -24.84
C VAL A 150 5.52 -13.91 -24.22
N ASN A 151 5.64 -13.27 -23.07
CA ASN A 151 6.89 -13.23 -22.31
C ASN A 151 7.05 -14.47 -21.42
N THR A 152 8.29 -14.93 -21.26
CA THR A 152 8.63 -16.10 -20.43
C THR A 152 9.12 -15.72 -19.03
N PHE A 153 9.64 -14.51 -18.85
CA PHE A 153 10.17 -13.99 -17.58
C PHE A 153 9.62 -12.59 -17.25
N ASP A 154 9.73 -12.17 -15.99
CA ASP A 154 9.38 -10.82 -15.53
C ASP A 154 10.47 -9.78 -15.86
N PHE A 155 10.06 -8.58 -16.27
CA PHE A 155 10.99 -7.56 -16.78
C PHE A 155 11.93 -6.95 -15.74
N LEU A 156 11.63 -7.06 -14.44
CA LEU A 156 12.43 -6.43 -13.38
C LEU A 156 13.11 -7.46 -12.48
N SER A 157 12.40 -8.50 -12.02
CA SER A 157 13.02 -9.55 -11.22
C SER A 157 13.83 -10.52 -12.08
N MET A 158 13.58 -10.57 -13.40
CA MET A 158 14.13 -11.56 -14.32
C MET A 158 13.80 -13.01 -13.95
N GLU A 159 12.83 -13.22 -13.04
CA GLU A 159 12.33 -14.53 -12.69
C GLU A 159 11.43 -15.08 -13.80
N ASP A 160 11.54 -16.37 -14.07
CA ASP A 160 10.63 -17.05 -14.99
C ASP A 160 9.21 -17.00 -14.46
N LEU A 161 8.25 -16.78 -15.38
CA LEU A 161 6.84 -16.65 -15.00
C LEU A 161 6.32 -17.88 -14.29
N VAL A 162 6.88 -19.06 -14.53
CA VAL A 162 6.48 -20.33 -13.89
C VAL A 162 6.87 -20.37 -12.41
N ASP A 163 7.93 -19.67 -12.02
CA ASP A 163 8.47 -19.69 -10.66
C ASP A 163 7.81 -18.64 -9.75
N ILE A 164 7.22 -17.59 -10.33
CA ILE A 164 6.51 -16.55 -9.58
C ILE A 164 5.38 -17.17 -8.74
N PRO A 165 5.24 -16.90 -7.44
CA PRO A 165 4.12 -17.42 -6.66
C PRO A 165 2.76 -16.96 -7.19
N TYR A 166 1.72 -17.82 -7.14
CA TYR A 166 0.40 -17.48 -7.73
C TYR A 166 -0.21 -16.19 -7.18
N TYR A 167 -0.03 -15.92 -5.88
CA TYR A 167 -0.56 -14.71 -5.23
C TYR A 167 0.18 -13.44 -5.67
N GLN A 168 1.39 -13.59 -6.21
CA GLN A 168 2.29 -12.53 -6.64
C GLN A 168 2.29 -12.36 -8.17
N PHE A 169 1.59 -13.22 -8.91
CA PHE A 169 1.52 -13.14 -10.37
C PHE A 169 0.40 -12.21 -10.83
N PHE A 170 0.60 -11.44 -11.89
CA PHE A 170 -0.45 -10.67 -12.56
C PHE A 170 -0.31 -10.82 -14.08
N SER A 171 -1.43 -10.80 -14.79
CA SER A 171 -1.43 -10.82 -16.25
C SER A 171 -2.53 -9.94 -16.82
N TYR A 172 -2.36 -9.48 -18.04
CA TYR A 172 -3.42 -8.82 -18.78
C TYR A 172 -3.31 -9.12 -20.27
N LYS A 173 -4.45 -9.02 -20.97
CA LYS A 173 -4.52 -9.09 -22.42
C LYS A 173 -4.51 -7.67 -22.97
N ASP A 174 -3.58 -7.38 -23.86
CA ASP A 174 -3.54 -6.11 -24.57
C ASP A 174 -4.69 -6.06 -25.59
N ASN A 175 -5.38 -4.91 -25.66
CA ASN A 175 -6.59 -4.77 -26.48
C ASN A 175 -6.25 -4.63 -27.97
N ASP A 176 -5.06 -4.14 -28.30
CA ASP A 176 -4.70 -3.80 -29.67
C ASP A 176 -4.19 -5.02 -30.45
N ASP A 177 -3.31 -5.81 -29.84
CA ASP A 177 -2.71 -7.00 -30.47
C ASP A 177 -3.28 -8.32 -29.94
N GLY A 178 -4.08 -8.28 -28.88
CA GLY A 178 -4.66 -9.46 -28.26
C GLY A 178 -3.65 -10.35 -27.55
N LEU A 179 -2.40 -9.91 -27.40
CA LEU A 179 -1.34 -10.66 -26.74
C LEU A 179 -1.49 -10.58 -25.23
N ILE A 180 -1.04 -11.63 -24.54
CA ILE A 180 -1.12 -11.72 -23.08
C ILE A 180 0.28 -11.56 -22.50
N TYR A 181 0.41 -10.68 -21.51
CA TYR A 181 1.67 -10.44 -20.81
C TYR A 181 1.51 -10.79 -19.33
N GLY A 182 2.50 -11.48 -18.78
CA GLY A 182 2.59 -11.86 -17.37
C GLY A 182 3.65 -11.05 -16.64
N PHE A 183 3.44 -10.78 -15.35
CA PHE A 183 4.29 -9.94 -14.53
C PHE A 183 4.32 -10.43 -13.09
N ASP A 184 5.42 -10.16 -12.40
CA ASP A 184 5.42 -10.07 -10.94
C ASP A 184 4.68 -8.79 -10.52
N LEU A 185 3.76 -8.94 -9.57
CA LEU A 185 2.97 -7.88 -8.98
C LEU A 185 3.85 -6.79 -8.35
N LEU A 186 5.03 -7.12 -7.82
CA LEU A 186 6.02 -6.17 -7.29
C LEU A 186 6.64 -5.34 -8.40
N SER A 187 7.06 -5.99 -9.48
CA SER A 187 7.65 -5.36 -10.65
C SER A 187 6.67 -4.39 -11.29
N LEU A 188 5.44 -4.85 -11.51
CA LEU A 188 4.37 -4.01 -12.02
C LEU A 188 4.03 -2.86 -11.05
N TYR A 189 3.98 -3.12 -9.73
CA TYR A 189 3.75 -2.05 -8.75
C TYR A 189 4.79 -0.94 -8.84
N LYS A 190 6.09 -1.29 -8.94
CA LYS A 190 7.16 -0.29 -9.09
C LYS A 190 7.03 0.50 -10.39
N LEU A 191 6.71 -0.15 -11.49
CA LEU A 191 6.47 0.53 -12.77
C LEU A 191 5.30 1.52 -12.70
N LEU A 192 4.23 1.18 -11.97
CA LEU A 192 3.06 2.05 -11.84
C LEU A 192 3.28 3.24 -10.91
N TYR A 193 4.06 3.08 -9.84
CA TYR A 193 4.12 4.04 -8.73
C TYR A 193 5.49 4.71 -8.52
N LYS A 194 6.59 4.19 -9.09
CA LYS A 194 7.94 4.77 -8.97
C LYS A 194 8.47 5.39 -10.28
N SER A 195 7.81 5.16 -11.40
CA SER A 195 8.24 5.71 -12.70
C SER A 195 7.72 7.13 -12.89
N SER A 196 8.62 8.09 -13.14
CA SER A 196 8.31 9.45 -13.56
C SER A 196 8.13 9.50 -15.09
N GLY A 197 6.99 9.03 -15.59
CA GLY A 197 6.71 9.02 -17.04
C GLY A 197 5.38 8.38 -17.44
N PRO A 198 5.05 8.34 -18.74
CA PRO A 198 3.88 7.64 -19.23
C PRO A 198 4.02 6.14 -18.97
N ILE A 199 3.03 5.58 -18.27
CA ILE A 199 3.02 4.18 -17.85
C ILE A 199 2.79 3.28 -19.07
N LYS A 200 3.83 2.54 -19.45
CA LYS A 200 3.87 1.68 -20.64
C LYS A 200 4.31 0.27 -20.26
N ASN A 201 3.84 -0.72 -21.00
CA ASN A 201 4.31 -2.09 -20.84
C ASN A 201 5.79 -2.19 -21.30
N PRO A 202 6.69 -2.78 -20.49
CA PRO A 202 8.11 -2.92 -20.81
C PRO A 202 8.41 -3.73 -22.08
N PHE A 203 7.54 -4.67 -22.47
CA PHE A 203 7.78 -5.58 -23.60
C PHE A 203 7.36 -5.01 -24.95
N ASN A 204 6.25 -4.27 -25.01
CA ASN A 204 5.72 -3.73 -26.27
C ASN A 204 5.67 -2.20 -26.30
N THR A 205 6.04 -1.52 -25.20
CA THR A 205 6.04 -0.05 -25.02
C THR A 205 4.69 0.64 -25.21
N LYS A 206 3.60 -0.12 -25.27
CA LYS A 206 2.23 0.41 -25.37
C LYS A 206 1.72 0.91 -24.02
N PRO A 207 0.85 1.95 -24.00
CA PRO A 207 0.29 2.47 -22.77
C PRO A 207 -0.65 1.45 -22.10
N LEU A 208 -0.61 1.39 -20.77
CA LEU A 208 -1.54 0.56 -19.99
C LEU A 208 -2.90 1.26 -19.86
N THR A 209 -3.99 0.55 -20.19
CA THR A 209 -5.36 1.08 -20.12
C THR A 209 -5.86 1.21 -18.67
N SER A 210 -6.86 2.07 -18.45
CA SER A 210 -7.47 2.31 -17.14
C SER A 210 -8.06 1.06 -16.49
N ASP A 211 -8.55 0.11 -17.31
CA ASP A 211 -9.16 -1.12 -16.83
C ASP A 211 -8.12 -2.06 -16.23
N ILE A 212 -6.94 -2.14 -16.84
CA ILE A 212 -5.80 -2.92 -16.32
C ILE A 212 -5.38 -2.34 -14.96
N LEU A 213 -5.25 -1.02 -14.87
CA LEU A 213 -4.90 -0.33 -13.62
C LEU A 213 -5.97 -0.55 -12.53
N THR A 214 -7.24 -0.56 -12.90
CA THR A 214 -8.36 -0.78 -11.97
C THR A 214 -8.39 -2.22 -11.47
N ASN A 215 -8.14 -3.18 -12.35
CA ASN A 215 -8.03 -4.60 -11.99
C ASN A 215 -6.84 -4.83 -11.06
N PHE A 216 -5.69 -4.24 -11.37
CA PHE A 216 -4.48 -4.33 -10.54
C PHE A 216 -4.70 -3.77 -9.13
N ARG A 217 -5.28 -2.57 -9.00
CA ARG A 217 -5.62 -1.98 -7.69
C ARG A 217 -6.64 -2.83 -6.93
N SER A 218 -7.63 -3.37 -7.65
CA SER A 218 -8.65 -4.26 -7.07
C SER A 218 -8.04 -5.57 -6.57
N LEU A 219 -7.07 -6.12 -7.30
CA LEU A 219 -6.31 -7.29 -6.88
C LEU A 219 -5.58 -7.04 -5.57
N ILE A 220 -4.82 -5.94 -5.47
CA ILE A 220 -4.10 -5.58 -4.23
C ILE A 220 -5.08 -5.45 -3.06
N ARG A 221 -6.21 -4.77 -3.26
CA ARG A 221 -7.23 -4.56 -2.22
C ARG A 221 -7.82 -5.89 -1.72
N ILE A 222 -8.17 -6.81 -2.61
CA ILE A 222 -8.73 -8.11 -2.21
C ILE A 222 -7.63 -9.01 -1.62
N SER A 223 -6.40 -8.96 -2.13
CA SER A 223 -5.26 -9.69 -1.55
C SER A 223 -5.05 -9.34 -0.08
N ARG A 224 -5.13 -8.04 0.26
CA ARG A 224 -5.06 -7.55 1.65
C ARG A 224 -6.23 -8.05 2.50
N LEU A 225 -7.45 -8.06 1.95
CA LEU A 225 -8.63 -8.60 2.62
C LEU A 225 -8.46 -10.09 2.97
N PHE A 226 -7.86 -10.86 2.05
CA PHE A 226 -7.58 -12.29 2.23
C PHE A 226 -6.29 -12.59 3.00
N LYS A 227 -5.53 -11.56 3.40
CA LYS A 227 -4.23 -11.68 4.07
C LYS A 227 -3.23 -12.54 3.27
N MET A 228 -3.28 -12.42 1.95
CA MET A 228 -2.31 -13.08 1.07
C MET A 228 -0.91 -12.46 1.27
N PRO A 229 0.17 -13.25 1.22
CA PRO A 229 1.53 -12.77 1.44
C PRO A 229 2.08 -12.03 0.20
N ILE A 230 1.36 -11.00 -0.24
CA ILE A 230 1.78 -10.16 -1.37
C ILE A 230 2.92 -9.23 -0.97
N VAL A 231 3.89 -9.10 -1.86
CA VAL A 231 5.04 -8.20 -1.71
C VAL A 231 4.79 -7.00 -2.62
N THR A 232 4.45 -5.85 -2.03
CA THR A 232 4.28 -4.57 -2.76
C THR A 232 5.43 -3.61 -2.54
N GLU A 233 6.30 -3.93 -1.59
CA GLU A 233 7.53 -3.24 -1.27
C GLU A 233 8.59 -4.33 -1.24
N ILE A 234 9.75 -4.14 -1.88
CA ILE A 234 10.91 -4.94 -1.48
C ILE A 234 11.04 -4.62 0.01
N LYS A 235 10.95 -5.63 0.88
CA LYS A 235 11.49 -5.47 2.23
C LYS A 235 12.91 -5.07 1.99
N ASP A 236 13.23 -3.80 2.27
CA ASP A 236 14.58 -3.27 2.26
C ASP A 236 15.53 -4.40 2.61
N ASP A 237 16.29 -4.85 1.60
CA ASP A 237 17.22 -5.95 1.74
C ASP A 237 18.12 -5.65 2.95
N PRO A 238 18.66 -6.68 3.64
CA PRO A 238 19.45 -6.52 4.85
C PRO A 238 20.41 -5.34 4.74
N PRO A 239 20.65 -4.57 5.83
CA PRO A 239 21.25 -3.23 5.81
C PRO A 239 22.48 -3.06 4.92
N ILE A 240 23.25 -4.14 4.74
CA ILE A 240 24.40 -4.26 3.83
C ILE A 240 24.05 -3.93 2.37
N VAL A 241 22.94 -4.45 1.81
CA VAL A 241 22.53 -4.20 0.41
C VAL A 241 22.03 -2.77 0.22
N ASN A 242 21.36 -2.19 1.22
CA ASN A 242 20.98 -0.79 1.20
C ASN A 242 22.18 0.15 1.29
N THR A 243 23.20 -0.18 2.09
CA THR A 243 24.47 0.56 2.10
C THR A 243 25.15 0.47 0.74
N LEU A 244 25.25 -0.72 0.14
CA LEU A 244 25.85 -0.92 -1.18
C LEU A 244 25.09 -0.17 -2.30
N ASN A 245 23.76 -0.22 -2.30
CA ASN A 245 22.94 0.52 -3.26
C ASN A 245 23.05 2.04 -3.07
N GLN A 246 23.15 2.53 -1.83
CA GLN A 246 23.39 3.95 -1.55
C GLN A 246 24.80 4.39 -1.99
N GLU A 247 25.82 3.56 -1.76
CA GLU A 247 27.19 3.83 -2.20
C GLU A 247 27.28 3.89 -3.72
N HIS A 248 26.71 2.91 -4.43
CA HIS A 248 26.66 2.91 -5.89
C HIS A 248 25.85 4.09 -6.45
N ALA A 249 24.75 4.48 -5.80
CA ALA A 249 23.98 5.66 -6.20
C ALA A 249 24.79 6.96 -6.03
N ILE A 250 25.53 7.09 -4.93
CA ILE A 250 26.41 8.24 -4.67
C ILE A 250 27.58 8.26 -5.66
N GLU A 251 28.19 7.11 -5.93
CA GLU A 251 29.28 6.95 -6.90
C GLU A 251 28.84 7.34 -8.31
N THR A 252 27.66 6.87 -8.74
CA THR A 252 27.08 7.22 -10.04
C THR A 252 26.81 8.72 -10.14
N ARG A 253 26.18 9.32 -9.12
CA ARG A 253 25.93 10.77 -9.07
C ARG A 253 27.20 11.60 -9.08
N THR A 254 28.21 11.16 -8.32
CA THR A 254 29.51 11.84 -8.25
C THR A 254 30.20 11.77 -9.61
N THR A 255 30.22 10.59 -10.24
CA THR A 255 30.81 10.42 -11.58
C THR A 255 30.12 11.31 -12.60
N GLN A 256 28.78 11.39 -12.59
CA GLN A 256 28.03 12.27 -13.47
C GLN A 256 28.31 13.75 -13.21
N LEU A 257 28.41 14.15 -11.95
CA LEU A 257 28.72 15.53 -11.57
C LEU A 257 30.10 15.96 -12.09
N PHE A 258 31.13 15.12 -11.90
CA PHE A 258 32.49 15.40 -12.35
C PHE A 258 32.61 15.34 -13.88
N HIS A 259 31.88 14.44 -14.54
CA HIS A 259 31.77 14.47 -16.00
C HIS A 259 31.20 15.80 -16.51
N ASN A 260 30.17 16.35 -15.85
CA ASN A 260 29.64 17.67 -16.20
C ASN A 260 30.67 18.80 -16.00
N ILE A 261 31.51 18.70 -14.97
CA ILE A 261 32.61 19.65 -14.75
C ILE A 261 33.62 19.58 -15.90
N ASP A 262 33.97 18.37 -16.36
CA ASP A 262 34.88 18.16 -17.49
C ASP A 262 34.33 18.77 -18.80
N LEU A 263 33.03 18.62 -19.06
CA LEU A 263 32.36 19.24 -20.22
C LEU A 263 32.40 20.78 -20.19
N LEU A 264 32.50 21.37 -18.99
CA LEU A 264 32.67 22.81 -18.80
C LEU A 264 34.13 23.27 -19.02
N GLY A 265 35.05 22.34 -19.31
CA GLY A 265 36.45 22.61 -19.66
C GLY A 265 37.44 22.48 -18.50
N ASN A 266 37.01 21.91 -17.37
CA ASN A 266 37.83 21.75 -16.17
C ASN A 266 38.23 20.30 -15.96
N TYR A 267 39.52 19.99 -15.88
CA TYR A 267 39.96 18.63 -15.54
C TYR A 267 39.53 18.27 -14.12
N SER A 268 38.80 17.17 -13.97
CA SER A 268 38.29 16.71 -12.69
C SER A 268 38.30 15.18 -12.55
N GLN A 269 38.30 14.67 -11.32
CA GLN A 269 38.23 13.23 -11.03
C GLN A 269 37.24 12.95 -9.90
N SER A 270 36.29 12.02 -10.12
CA SER A 270 35.28 11.64 -9.13
C SER A 270 35.89 11.06 -7.84
N SER A 271 37.08 10.45 -7.96
CA SER A 271 37.84 9.91 -6.83
C SER A 271 38.21 10.97 -5.79
N TRP A 272 38.39 12.24 -6.20
CA TRP A 272 38.72 13.34 -5.28
C TRP A 272 37.63 13.61 -4.25
N PHE A 273 36.36 13.42 -4.64
CA PHE A 273 35.23 13.54 -3.73
C PHE A 273 34.98 12.23 -2.96
N MET A 274 35.07 11.09 -3.63
CA MET A 274 34.79 9.79 -3.01
C MET A 274 35.80 9.42 -1.91
N SER A 275 37.04 9.86 -2.03
CA SER A 275 38.10 9.63 -1.03
C SER A 275 38.00 10.50 0.23
N LEU A 276 37.11 11.50 0.25
CA LEU A 276 36.93 12.38 1.41
C LEU A 276 36.27 11.64 2.56
N ASN A 277 36.78 11.87 3.78
CA ASN A 277 36.12 11.46 5.01
C ASN A 277 35.13 12.54 5.51
N ARG A 278 34.36 12.20 6.56
CA ARG A 278 33.33 13.10 7.12
C ARG A 278 33.87 14.45 7.57
N SER A 279 35.05 14.49 8.17
CA SER A 279 35.68 15.76 8.61
C SER A 279 36.04 16.64 7.41
N GLN A 280 36.59 16.03 6.36
CA GLN A 280 36.96 16.72 5.13
C GLN A 280 35.73 17.23 4.36
N LEU A 281 34.63 16.46 4.26
CA LEU A 281 33.38 16.94 3.67
C LEU A 281 32.82 18.14 4.43
N ASN A 282 32.84 18.07 5.76
CA ASN A 282 32.41 19.19 6.59
C ASN A 282 33.32 20.41 6.43
N LYS A 283 34.63 20.21 6.28
CA LYS A 283 35.58 21.30 5.99
C LYS A 283 35.28 21.89 4.61
N MET A 284 35.15 21.07 3.57
CA MET A 284 34.85 21.49 2.20
C MET A 284 33.62 22.39 2.13
N MET A 285 32.54 22.01 2.83
CA MET A 285 31.33 22.81 2.86
C MET A 285 31.51 24.14 3.58
N ARG A 286 32.30 24.19 4.67
CA ARG A 286 32.63 25.45 5.34
C ARG A 286 33.45 26.36 4.43
N GLU A 287 34.49 25.82 3.78
CA GLU A 287 35.31 26.58 2.83
C GLU A 287 34.48 27.07 1.64
N LEU A 288 33.59 26.24 1.10
CA LEU A 288 32.72 26.61 -0.02
C LEU A 288 31.73 27.73 0.37
N ILE A 289 31.15 27.64 1.57
CA ILE A 289 30.28 28.69 2.10
C ILE A 289 31.07 29.98 2.31
N ASP A 290 32.28 29.90 2.88
CA ASP A 290 33.15 31.04 3.14
C ASP A 290 33.57 31.74 1.84
N ILE A 291 34.00 30.96 0.84
CA ILE A 291 34.34 31.46 -0.49
C ILE A 291 33.12 32.14 -1.13
N TRP A 292 31.96 31.49 -1.11
CA TRP A 292 30.75 32.00 -1.76
C TRP A 292 30.18 33.26 -1.11
N GLN A 293 30.23 33.34 0.23
CA GLN A 293 29.60 34.43 0.98
C GLN A 293 30.55 35.61 1.19
N TYR A 294 31.83 35.36 1.48
CA TYR A 294 32.72 36.39 2.02
C TYR A 294 33.96 36.66 1.16
N ARG A 295 34.58 35.63 0.58
CA ARG A 295 35.89 35.81 -0.09
C ARG A 295 35.80 36.14 -1.57
N ALA A 296 34.82 35.59 -2.28
CA ALA A 296 34.61 35.90 -3.68
C ALA A 296 33.86 37.24 -3.83
N PRO A 297 34.41 38.24 -4.55
CA PRO A 297 33.77 39.53 -4.77
C PRO A 297 32.64 39.44 -5.82
N LEU A 298 31.63 38.61 -5.54
CA LEU A 298 30.51 38.33 -6.43
C LEU A 298 29.36 39.29 -6.15
N SER A 299 28.89 39.99 -7.20
CA SER A 299 27.65 40.75 -7.12
C SER A 299 26.45 39.83 -6.93
N LEU A 300 25.36 40.35 -6.40
CA LEU A 300 24.13 39.58 -6.21
C LEU A 300 23.57 39.06 -7.55
N GLU A 301 23.77 39.82 -8.63
CA GLU A 301 23.39 39.45 -9.99
C GLU A 301 24.21 38.25 -10.48
N THR A 302 25.53 38.26 -10.29
CA THR A 302 26.39 37.13 -10.65
C THR A 302 26.06 35.89 -9.81
N LYS A 303 25.78 36.04 -8.50
CA LYS A 303 25.33 34.91 -7.67
C LYS A 303 24.04 34.29 -8.19
N ARG A 304 23.08 35.12 -8.65
CA ARG A 304 21.81 34.66 -9.24
C ARG A 304 21.99 34.04 -10.63
N ALA A 305 22.96 34.51 -11.40
CA ALA A 305 23.31 33.92 -12.69
C ALA A 305 23.87 32.49 -12.53
N ILE A 306 24.70 32.28 -11.52
CA ILE A 306 25.28 30.96 -11.20
C ILE A 306 24.25 30.03 -10.51
N CYS A 307 23.44 30.56 -9.59
CA CYS A 307 22.47 29.79 -8.80
C CYS A 307 21.09 30.48 -8.74
N PRO A 308 20.27 30.40 -9.81
CA PRO A 308 18.93 31.00 -9.82
C PRO A 308 17.96 30.25 -8.87
N PRO A 309 16.90 30.93 -8.35
CA PRO A 309 16.53 32.33 -8.56
C PRO A 309 17.13 33.31 -7.54
N SER A 310 17.58 32.83 -6.37
CA SER A 310 17.97 33.68 -5.24
C SER A 310 19.47 33.91 -5.11
N GLY A 311 20.32 33.14 -5.79
CA GLY A 311 21.78 33.16 -5.63
C GLY A 311 22.28 32.40 -4.40
N SER A 312 21.41 31.63 -3.73
CA SER A 312 21.74 30.86 -2.52
C SER A 312 21.65 29.35 -2.77
N PRO A 313 22.79 28.68 -3.04
CA PRO A 313 22.81 27.22 -3.23
C PRO A 313 22.54 26.44 -1.93
N PHE A 314 22.68 27.11 -0.78
CA PHE A 314 22.58 26.55 0.56
C PHE A 314 21.17 26.59 1.19
N THR A 315 20.13 26.98 0.44
CA THR A 315 18.77 27.20 0.98
C THR A 315 18.18 26.00 1.76
N ASN A 316 18.55 24.76 1.38
CA ASN A 316 18.14 23.53 2.08
C ASN A 316 19.32 22.81 2.75
N PHE A 317 20.40 23.53 3.03
CA PHE A 317 21.62 22.98 3.62
C PHE A 317 21.81 23.55 5.02
N SER A 318 21.85 22.68 6.03
CA SER A 318 22.11 23.06 7.41
C SER A 318 23.31 22.29 7.95
N MET A 319 24.35 23.03 8.37
CA MET A 319 25.55 22.45 8.95
C MET A 319 25.25 21.67 10.24
N THR A 320 24.33 22.20 11.05
CA THR A 320 23.87 21.57 12.29
C THR A 320 23.16 20.25 12.00
N TYR A 321 22.34 20.20 10.95
CA TYR A 321 21.65 18.97 10.55
C TYR A 321 22.64 17.88 10.08
N ILE A 322 23.65 18.24 9.30
CA ILE A 322 24.65 17.28 8.80
C ILE A 322 25.49 16.67 9.93
N GLN A 323 25.72 17.43 11.00
CA GLN A 323 26.40 16.92 12.19
C GLN A 323 25.56 15.87 12.94
N THR A 324 24.22 15.96 12.86
CA THR A 324 23.30 14.99 13.50
C THR A 324 23.07 13.72 12.68
N LEU A 325 23.52 13.65 11.42
CA LEU A 325 23.37 12.45 10.60
C LEU A 325 24.37 11.35 11.01
N ASP A 326 23.85 10.16 11.32
CA ASP A 326 24.66 9.00 11.68
C ASP A 326 25.26 8.29 10.46
N ASN A 327 24.50 8.22 9.36
CA ASN A 327 24.93 7.59 8.12
C ASN A 327 25.82 8.53 7.28
N PHE A 328 27.02 8.07 6.96
CA PHE A 328 27.99 8.83 6.19
C PHE A 328 27.54 9.09 4.74
N ASN A 329 26.79 8.16 4.14
CA ASN A 329 26.29 8.30 2.77
C ASN A 329 25.20 9.38 2.67
N ASP A 330 24.41 9.58 3.73
CA ASP A 330 23.45 10.69 3.79
C ASP A 330 24.18 12.05 3.84
N VAL A 331 25.31 12.13 4.55
CA VAL A 331 26.17 13.32 4.54
C VAL A 331 26.69 13.61 3.12
N ARG A 332 27.23 12.60 2.43
CA ARG A 332 27.68 12.73 1.03
C ARG A 332 26.56 13.20 0.10
N SER A 333 25.36 12.65 0.25
CA SER A 333 24.18 13.02 -0.54
C SER A 333 23.79 14.49 -0.33
N GLN A 334 23.80 14.98 0.92
CA GLN A 334 23.51 16.39 1.22
C GLN A 334 24.55 17.34 0.62
N VAL A 335 25.83 16.97 0.66
CA VAL A 335 26.90 17.74 0.01
C VAL A 335 26.71 17.76 -1.50
N LEU A 336 26.49 16.60 -2.13
CA LEU A 336 26.27 16.48 -3.58
C LEU A 336 25.09 17.34 -4.06
N ASN A 337 23.99 17.40 -3.30
CA ASN A 337 22.85 18.26 -3.64
C ASN A 337 23.24 19.74 -3.74
N VAL A 338 24.21 20.20 -2.96
CA VAL A 338 24.72 21.58 -3.06
C VAL A 338 25.61 21.72 -4.28
N LEU A 339 26.57 20.81 -4.49
CA LEU A 339 27.49 20.86 -5.62
C LEU A 339 26.75 20.80 -6.97
N GLU A 340 25.74 19.95 -7.09
CA GLU A 340 24.87 19.85 -8.27
C GLU A 340 24.17 21.17 -8.59
N LYS A 341 23.80 21.97 -7.58
CA LYS A 341 23.22 23.31 -7.82
C LYS A 341 24.23 24.25 -8.47
N PHE A 342 25.46 24.29 -7.95
CA PHE A 342 26.53 25.12 -8.49
C PHE A 342 26.82 24.80 -9.97
N ILE A 343 26.79 23.53 -10.34
CA ILE A 343 27.24 23.07 -11.66
C ILE A 343 26.09 23.04 -12.68
N ASN A 344 24.88 22.64 -12.26
CA ASN A 344 23.79 22.38 -13.21
C ASN A 344 22.81 23.55 -13.39
N THR A 345 22.71 24.47 -12.42
CA THR A 345 21.61 25.47 -12.40
C THR A 345 21.94 26.83 -13.04
N GLY A 346 23.21 27.09 -13.38
CA GLY A 346 23.60 28.37 -14.00
C GLY A 346 22.84 28.68 -15.30
N ILE A 347 22.57 29.96 -15.55
CA ILE A 347 21.77 30.43 -16.69
C ILE A 347 22.42 30.18 -18.06
N ASP A 348 23.75 30.20 -18.11
CA ASP A 348 24.55 30.00 -19.31
C ASP A 348 25.80 29.14 -19.00
N ARG A 349 26.57 28.81 -20.04
CA ARG A 349 27.75 27.95 -19.90
C ARG A 349 28.82 28.60 -19.02
N ASP A 350 29.01 29.90 -19.13
CA ASP A 350 30.04 30.64 -18.40
C ASP A 350 29.72 30.73 -16.90
N SER A 351 28.45 30.95 -16.55
CA SER A 351 28.00 30.91 -15.15
C SER A 351 28.14 29.52 -14.55
N LYS A 352 27.87 28.46 -15.31
CA LYS A 352 28.10 27.06 -14.87
C LYS A 352 29.59 26.76 -14.68
N ALA A 353 30.44 27.20 -15.60
CA ALA A 353 31.90 27.07 -15.48
C ALA A 353 32.43 27.81 -14.24
N LEU A 354 31.89 29.02 -13.97
CA LEU A 354 32.20 29.78 -12.77
C LEU A 354 31.77 29.07 -11.48
N GLY A 355 30.58 28.46 -11.48
CA GLY A 355 30.13 27.59 -10.38
C GLY A 355 31.05 26.39 -10.16
N ALA A 356 31.50 25.74 -11.24
CA ALA A 356 32.44 24.63 -11.18
C ALA A 356 33.81 25.05 -10.59
N PHE A 357 34.32 26.24 -10.92
CA PHE A 357 35.57 26.76 -10.34
C PHE A 357 35.49 26.91 -8.82
N TYR A 358 34.38 27.41 -8.27
CA TYR A 358 34.22 27.54 -6.81
C TYR A 358 34.13 26.18 -6.11
N VAL A 359 33.42 25.22 -6.71
CA VAL A 359 33.33 23.85 -6.19
C VAL A 359 34.70 23.18 -6.19
N LEU A 360 35.43 23.25 -7.31
CA LEU A 360 36.78 22.70 -7.41
C LEU A 360 37.75 23.42 -6.46
N GLY A 361 37.62 24.74 -6.30
CA GLY A 361 38.47 25.51 -5.37
C GLY A 361 38.31 25.01 -3.95
N ALA A 362 37.08 24.89 -3.47
CA ALA A 362 36.81 24.32 -2.15
C ALA A 362 37.31 22.86 -2.02
N LEU A 363 37.26 22.07 -3.09
CA LEU A 363 37.77 20.70 -3.12
C LEU A 363 39.30 20.63 -2.96
N THR A 364 40.04 21.54 -3.61
CA THR A 364 41.50 21.61 -3.48
C THR A 364 41.98 21.90 -2.06
N LEU A 365 41.17 22.56 -1.22
CA LEU A 365 41.51 22.86 0.18
C LEU A 365 41.39 21.65 1.12
N VAL A 366 40.78 20.55 0.66
CA VAL A 366 40.52 19.35 1.47
C VAL A 366 41.10 18.07 0.88
N ASN A 367 41.46 18.07 -0.41
CA ASN A 367 42.02 16.94 -1.12
C ASN A 367 43.38 17.32 -1.77
N ASN A 368 44.45 16.61 -1.39
CA ASN A 368 45.80 16.88 -1.86
C ASN A 368 46.00 16.58 -3.35
N ASP A 369 45.37 15.50 -3.86
CA ASP A 369 45.49 15.12 -5.27
C ASP A 369 44.81 16.17 -6.16
N ALA A 370 43.65 16.68 -5.74
CA ALA A 370 42.99 17.79 -6.41
C ALA A 370 43.86 19.07 -6.39
N ALA A 371 44.51 19.38 -5.26
CA ALA A 371 45.39 20.55 -5.14
C ALA A 371 46.63 20.45 -6.06
N GLN A 372 47.19 19.26 -6.21
CA GLN A 372 48.32 19.02 -7.12
C GLN A 372 47.89 19.06 -8.59
N ALA A 373 46.69 18.57 -8.91
CA ALA A 373 46.15 18.61 -10.27
C ALA A 373 45.73 20.03 -10.70
N LEU A 374 45.29 20.86 -9.74
CA LEU A 374 44.84 22.24 -9.98
C LEU A 374 45.55 23.26 -9.05
N PRO A 375 46.89 23.44 -9.16
CA PRO A 375 47.65 24.27 -8.22
C PRO A 375 47.26 25.76 -8.25
N TRP A 376 46.91 26.27 -9.43
CA TRP A 376 46.51 27.66 -9.63
C TRP A 376 45.18 27.97 -8.92
N LEU A 377 44.26 27.01 -8.89
CA LEU A 377 42.97 27.15 -8.22
C LEU A 377 43.16 27.08 -6.70
N PHE A 378 44.00 26.16 -6.22
CA PHE A 378 44.39 26.08 -4.82
C PHE A 378 45.02 27.39 -4.33
N GLN A 379 45.96 27.95 -5.09
CA GLN A 379 46.61 29.23 -4.75
C GLN A 379 45.60 30.39 -4.69
N ALA A 380 44.59 30.39 -5.55
CA ALA A 380 43.56 31.43 -5.57
C ALA A 380 42.64 31.39 -4.33
N VAL A 381 42.46 30.22 -3.69
CA VAL A 381 41.56 30.04 -2.54
C VAL A 381 42.26 29.64 -1.24
N CYS A 382 43.57 29.43 -1.22
CA CYS A 382 44.30 29.22 0.03
C CYS A 382 44.35 30.53 0.83
N TYR A 383 44.33 30.44 2.16
CA TYR A 383 44.60 31.59 3.02
C TYR A 383 46.10 31.93 2.90
N ILE A 384 46.42 33.19 2.62
CA ILE A 384 47.80 33.74 2.71
C ILE A 384 48.04 34.16 4.15
#